data_AF-A0A6C0DRW5-F1
#
_entry.id   AF-A0A6C0DRW5-F1
#
_cell.length_a   1.000
_cell.length_b   1.000
_cell.length_c   1.000
_cell.angle_alpha   90.00
_cell.angle_beta   90.00
_cell.angle_gamma   90.00
#
_symmetry.space_group_name_H-M   'P 1'
#
loop_
_entity.id
_entity.type
_entity.pdbx_description
1 polymer ?
#
loop_
_entity_poly.entity_id
_entity_poly.type
_entity_poly.pdbx_seq_one_letter_code
_entity_poly.pdbx_strand_id
1 'polypeptide(L)'
;MSSLTLLIIIVFLAGIYFCAKSSEGFTSDINLNRCPNILIQKDTKFYLYNSKLAKVPGVNPVEFNNLEEYTEFLDWQRSQGIRCPVLYLQQTYDAQGNPVYKVRPSPNDLQGGLPPSAPYSKPPNPTLLVDATQTDRPYNINSYPAFDNSSYYVGTTTPLDGMNAKQEAQGISPDPMDPNWGGAEYTQSLVDQGYYAGNEVKLRV
;
A
#
# COMPACT_ATOMS: atom_id res chain seq x y z
N MET A 1 10.93 38.30 31.26
CA MET A 1 11.10 37.62 29.95
C MET A 1 12.19 38.33 29.19
N SER A 2 13.27 37.64 28.82
CA SER A 2 14.35 38.28 28.08
C SER A 2 13.89 38.59 26.65
N SER A 3 14.44 39.63 26.04
CA SER A 3 14.18 40.00 24.64
C SER A 3 14.40 38.82 23.67
N LEU A 4 15.32 37.92 23.99
CA LEU A 4 15.57 36.68 23.26
C LEU A 4 14.36 35.72 23.29
N THR A 5 13.72 35.56 24.45
CA THR A 5 12.53 34.67 24.59
C THR A 5 11.33 35.18 23.80
N LEU A 6 11.18 36.51 23.66
CA LEU A 6 10.10 37.10 22.86
C LEU A 6 10.29 36.83 21.36
N LEU A 7 11.54 36.92 20.88
CA LEU A 7 11.86 36.71 19.45
C LEU A 7 11.61 35.26 19.03
N ILE A 8 11.97 34.29 19.88
CA ILE A 8 11.74 32.86 19.62
C ILE A 8 10.24 32.55 19.52
N ILE A 9 9.41 33.14 20.40
CA ILE A 9 7.95 32.96 20.38
C ILE A 9 7.35 33.54 19.10
N ILE A 10 7.82 34.71 18.63
CA ILE A 10 7.33 35.34 17.40
C ILE A 10 7.66 34.49 16.17
N VAL A 11 8.88 33.97 16.06
CA VAL A 11 9.29 33.10 14.94
C VAL A 11 8.50 31.78 14.96
N PHE A 12 8.28 31.21 16.14
CA PHE A 12 7.48 29.99 16.29
C PHE A 12 6.02 30.19 15.85
N LEU A 13 5.38 31.29 16.27
CA LEU A 13 4.02 31.63 15.86
C LEU A 13 3.92 31.93 14.35
N ALA A 14 4.94 32.59 13.77
CA ALA A 14 5.01 32.80 12.33
C ALA A 14 5.16 31.48 11.54
N GLY A 15 5.93 30.52 12.07
CA GLY A 15 6.07 29.18 11.51
C GLY A 15 4.75 28.39 11.54
N ILE A 16 4.02 28.43 12.67
CA ILE A 16 2.71 27.79 12.79
C ILE A 16 1.70 28.43 11.82
N TYR A 17 1.69 29.75 11.69
CA TYR A 17 0.80 30.44 10.76
C TYR A 17 1.07 30.03 9.30
N PHE A 18 2.34 29.86 8.92
CA PHE A 18 2.71 29.39 7.58
C PHE A 18 2.24 27.95 7.33
N CYS A 19 2.47 27.04 8.28
CA CYS A 19 1.99 25.65 8.16
C CYS A 19 0.46 25.53 8.15
N ALA A 20 -0.25 26.34 8.95
CA ALA A 20 -1.71 26.33 9.00
C ALA A 20 -2.36 26.88 7.72
N LYS A 21 -1.65 27.71 6.96
CA LYS A 21 -2.13 28.24 5.67
C LYS A 21 -1.76 27.35 4.47
N SER A 22 -1.11 26.21 4.71
CA SER A 22 -0.96 25.19 3.68
C SER A 22 -2.35 24.64 3.34
N SER A 23 -2.96 25.16 2.29
CA SER A 23 -4.09 24.49 1.66
C SER A 23 -3.59 23.14 1.15
N GLU A 24 -4.01 22.05 1.80
CA GLU A 24 -3.91 20.72 1.22
C GLU A 24 -4.45 20.79 -0.23
N GLY A 25 -3.64 20.36 -1.19
CA GLY A 25 -3.84 20.59 -2.63
C GLY A 25 -5.04 19.87 -3.27
N PHE A 26 -6.11 19.65 -2.52
CA PHE A 26 -7.30 18.92 -2.97
C PHE A 26 -8.63 19.64 -2.74
N THR A 27 -8.66 20.80 -2.09
CA THR A 27 -9.88 21.63 -1.99
C THR A 27 -9.84 22.76 -3.01
N SER A 28 -9.79 22.41 -4.30
CA SER A 28 -10.24 23.36 -5.31
C SER A 28 -11.77 23.43 -5.24
N ASP A 29 -12.28 24.46 -4.57
CA ASP A 29 -13.63 25.01 -4.74
C ASP A 29 -13.85 25.57 -6.17
N ILE A 30 -13.34 24.87 -7.18
CA ILE A 30 -13.46 25.22 -8.59
C ILE A 30 -14.64 24.40 -9.13
N ASN A 31 -15.83 25.00 -9.11
CA ASN A 31 -16.99 24.58 -9.91
C ASN A 31 -17.18 23.06 -10.05
N LEU A 32 -17.44 22.41 -8.92
CA LEU A 32 -17.58 20.95 -8.76
C LEU A 32 -18.59 20.27 -9.70
N ASN A 33 -19.47 21.04 -10.35
CA ASN A 33 -20.51 20.55 -11.25
C ASN A 33 -20.03 20.35 -12.70
N ARG A 34 -18.92 20.97 -13.11
CA ARG A 34 -18.38 20.84 -14.48
C ARG A 34 -17.21 19.87 -14.59
N CYS A 35 -16.67 19.40 -13.47
CA CYS A 35 -15.54 18.47 -13.49
C CYS A 35 -16.00 17.03 -13.81
N PRO A 36 -15.47 16.41 -14.88
CA PRO A 36 -15.59 14.98 -15.08
C PRO A 36 -14.85 14.22 -13.98
N ASN A 37 -15.32 13.01 -13.67
CA ASN A 37 -14.79 12.22 -12.56
C ASN A 37 -14.50 10.76 -12.89
N ILE A 38 -14.98 10.24 -14.02
CA ILE A 38 -14.74 8.83 -14.41
C ILE A 38 -14.32 8.79 -15.87
N LEU A 39 -13.18 8.18 -16.16
CA LEU A 39 -12.73 7.81 -17.50
C LEU A 39 -12.85 6.31 -17.66
N ILE A 40 -13.60 5.85 -18.66
CA ILE A 40 -13.73 4.43 -18.97
C ILE A 40 -13.10 4.18 -20.33
N GLN A 41 -12.13 3.26 -20.39
CA GLN A 41 -11.67 2.70 -21.66
C GLN A 41 -12.49 1.46 -22.00
N LYS A 42 -13.15 1.50 -23.16
CA LYS A 42 -13.78 0.32 -23.78
C LYS A 42 -13.11 0.11 -25.13
N ASP A 43 -12.44 -1.02 -25.27
CA ASP A 43 -11.65 -1.35 -26.45
C ASP A 43 -10.60 -0.24 -26.73
N THR A 44 -10.72 0.43 -27.88
CA THR A 44 -9.83 1.54 -28.29
C THR A 44 -10.35 2.92 -27.88
N LYS A 45 -11.62 3.01 -27.46
CA LYS A 45 -12.29 4.28 -27.19
C LYS A 45 -12.27 4.64 -25.72
N PHE A 46 -12.20 5.93 -25.45
CA PHE A 46 -12.27 6.50 -24.11
C PHE A 46 -13.56 7.29 -23.92
N TYR A 47 -14.19 7.12 -22.76
CA TYR A 47 -15.45 7.76 -22.42
C TYR A 47 -15.27 8.51 -21.10
N LEU A 48 -15.37 9.83 -21.15
CA LEU A 48 -15.22 10.70 -20.00
C LEU A 48 -16.59 11.11 -19.47
N TYR A 49 -16.91 10.64 -18.27
CA TYR A 49 -18.18 10.86 -17.60
C TYR A 49 -18.05 11.90 -16.51
N ASN A 50 -19.14 12.65 -16.34
CA ASN A 50 -19.42 13.40 -15.13
C ASN A 50 -20.62 12.75 -14.43
N SER A 51 -20.40 12.12 -13.27
CA SER A 51 -21.45 11.40 -12.54
C SER A 51 -22.51 12.34 -11.93
N LYS A 52 -22.26 13.65 -11.87
CA LYS A 52 -23.19 14.64 -11.35
C LYS A 52 -24.13 15.18 -12.42
N LEU A 53 -23.84 14.94 -13.69
CA LEU A 53 -24.67 15.33 -14.82
C LEU A 53 -25.44 14.13 -15.34
N ALA A 54 -26.63 14.38 -15.88
CA ALA A 54 -27.40 13.34 -16.55
C ALA A 54 -26.64 12.83 -17.79
N LYS A 55 -26.85 11.54 -18.12
CA LYS A 55 -26.31 10.94 -19.35
C LYS A 55 -27.17 11.39 -20.52
N VAL A 56 -26.62 12.22 -21.39
CA VAL A 56 -27.30 12.76 -22.57
C VAL A 56 -26.38 12.53 -23.77
N PRO A 57 -26.88 11.90 -24.85
CA PRO A 57 -26.08 11.62 -26.03
C PRO A 57 -25.49 12.91 -26.60
N GLY A 58 -24.18 12.92 -26.87
CA GLY A 58 -23.46 14.08 -27.41
C GLY A 58 -23.02 15.12 -26.39
N VAL A 59 -23.34 14.96 -25.09
CA VAL A 59 -22.89 15.88 -24.02
C VAL A 59 -22.19 15.14 -22.88
N ASN A 60 -22.72 14.00 -22.42
CA ASN A 60 -22.14 13.19 -21.35
C ASN A 60 -22.51 11.72 -21.58
N PRO A 61 -21.54 10.82 -21.87
CA PRO A 61 -20.09 11.04 -21.84
C PRO A 61 -19.55 11.81 -23.05
N VAL A 62 -18.37 12.40 -22.87
CA VAL A 62 -17.52 12.84 -23.99
C VAL A 62 -16.75 11.62 -24.49
N GLU A 63 -16.80 11.36 -25.79
CA GLU A 63 -16.17 10.21 -26.43
C GLU A 63 -14.88 10.62 -27.13
N PHE A 64 -13.85 9.80 -27.01
CA PHE A 64 -12.57 9.96 -27.69
C PHE A 64 -12.19 8.66 -28.40
N ASN A 65 -11.63 8.78 -29.60
CA ASN A 65 -11.27 7.62 -30.43
C ASN A 65 -9.94 6.98 -30.03
N ASN A 66 -9.06 7.75 -29.39
CA ASN A 66 -7.74 7.32 -28.95
C ASN A 66 -7.32 8.09 -27.68
N LEU A 67 -6.14 7.75 -27.17
CA LEU A 67 -5.60 8.36 -25.95
C LEU A 67 -5.11 9.80 -26.18
N GLU A 68 -4.58 10.10 -27.37
CA GLU A 68 -4.07 11.42 -27.75
C GLU A 68 -5.17 12.48 -27.63
N GLU A 69 -6.35 12.20 -28.18
CA GLU A 69 -7.51 13.10 -28.19
C GLU A 69 -7.99 13.40 -26.75
N TYR A 70 -7.91 12.40 -25.86
CA TYR A 70 -8.19 12.59 -24.44
C TYR A 70 -7.13 13.47 -23.75
N THR A 71 -5.84 13.26 -24.06
CA THR A 71 -4.76 14.06 -23.47
C THR A 71 -4.81 15.52 -23.93
N GLU A 72 -5.08 15.78 -25.22
CA GLU A 72 -5.26 17.12 -25.76
C GLU A 72 -6.44 17.84 -25.10
N PHE A 73 -7.56 17.12 -24.92
CA PHE A 73 -8.72 17.65 -24.20
C PHE A 73 -8.37 18.05 -22.76
N LEU A 74 -7.64 17.18 -22.03
CA LEU A 74 -7.19 17.49 -20.68
C LEU A 74 -6.24 18.70 -20.63
N ASP A 75 -5.31 18.82 -21.57
CA ASP A 75 -4.37 19.92 -21.62
C ASP A 75 -5.06 21.24 -21.97
N TRP A 76 -6.06 21.20 -22.84
CA TRP A 76 -6.98 22.32 -23.05
C TRP A 76 -7.70 22.70 -21.75
N GLN A 77 -8.29 21.75 -21.02
CA GLN A 77 -8.94 22.04 -19.73
C GLN A 77 -7.97 22.66 -18.72
N ARG A 78 -6.73 22.16 -18.64
CA ARG A 78 -5.68 22.70 -17.76
C ARG A 78 -5.25 24.10 -18.15
N SER A 79 -5.20 24.43 -19.45
CA SER A 79 -4.93 25.78 -19.94
C SER A 79 -5.97 26.79 -19.46
N GLN A 80 -7.21 26.33 -19.25
CA GLN A 80 -8.32 27.11 -18.70
C GLN A 80 -8.37 27.06 -17.16
N GLY A 81 -7.35 26.50 -16.50
CA GLY A 81 -7.28 26.38 -15.05
C GLY A 81 -8.19 25.30 -14.44
N ILE A 82 -8.79 24.43 -15.25
CA ILE A 82 -9.66 23.34 -14.79
C ILE A 82 -8.81 22.08 -14.57
N ARG A 83 -8.62 21.68 -13.32
CA ARG A 83 -7.91 20.45 -12.94
C ARG A 83 -8.85 19.52 -12.18
N CYS A 84 -9.35 18.51 -12.88
CA CYS A 84 -10.28 17.54 -12.30
C CYS A 84 -9.57 16.23 -11.96
N PRO A 85 -9.78 15.65 -10.77
CA PRO A 85 -9.36 14.29 -10.49
C PRO A 85 -10.28 13.32 -11.25
N VAL A 86 -9.70 12.52 -12.15
CA VAL A 86 -10.44 11.55 -12.96
C VAL A 86 -10.03 10.14 -12.57
N LEU A 87 -10.99 9.32 -12.16
CA LEU A 87 -10.78 7.89 -11.90
C LEU A 87 -10.76 7.12 -13.22
N TYR A 88 -9.67 6.42 -13.51
CA TYR A 88 -9.53 5.64 -14.73
C TYR A 88 -9.89 4.16 -14.53
N LEU A 89 -10.81 3.68 -15.37
CA LEU A 89 -11.32 2.32 -15.41
C LEU A 89 -11.03 1.70 -16.78
N GLN A 90 -10.37 0.55 -16.79
CA GLN A 90 -10.10 -0.21 -17.99
C GLN A 90 -11.02 -1.44 -18.06
N GLN A 91 -11.72 -1.62 -19.18
CA GLN A 91 -12.46 -2.86 -19.44
C GLN A 91 -11.47 -3.99 -19.73
N THR A 92 -11.58 -5.08 -18.99
CA THR A 92 -10.78 -6.31 -19.12
C THR A 92 -11.71 -7.51 -19.07
N TYR A 93 -11.22 -8.72 -19.34
CA TYR A 93 -12.00 -9.95 -19.23
C TYR A 93 -11.49 -10.79 -18.05
N ASP A 94 -12.41 -11.43 -17.33
CA ASP A 94 -12.06 -12.44 -16.31
C ASP A 94 -11.63 -13.77 -16.98
N ALA A 95 -11.19 -14.75 -16.18
CA ALA A 95 -10.78 -16.06 -16.68
C ALA A 95 -11.94 -16.85 -17.32
N GLN A 96 -13.19 -16.41 -17.07
CA GLN A 96 -14.43 -16.99 -17.56
C GLN A 96 -14.95 -16.25 -18.82
N GLY A 97 -14.27 -15.20 -19.28
CA GLY A 97 -14.63 -14.42 -20.46
C GLY A 97 -15.68 -13.33 -20.23
N ASN A 98 -16.06 -13.00 -18.99
CA ASN A 98 -16.98 -11.90 -18.70
C ASN A 98 -16.23 -10.55 -18.67
N PRO A 99 -16.84 -9.46 -19.17
CA PRO A 99 -16.24 -8.14 -19.10
C PRO A 99 -16.26 -7.59 -17.67
N VAL A 100 -15.09 -7.24 -17.13
CA VAL A 100 -14.87 -6.67 -15.80
C VAL A 100 -14.05 -5.38 -15.92
N TYR A 101 -14.46 -4.34 -15.18
CA TYR A 101 -13.71 -3.09 -15.10
C TYR A 101 -12.65 -3.16 -14.00
N LYS A 102 -11.39 -2.88 -14.35
CA LYS A 102 -10.26 -2.77 -13.41
C LYS A 102 -9.83 -1.32 -13.27
N VAL A 103 -9.62 -0.88 -12.03
CA VAL A 103 -9.03 0.43 -11.74
C VAL A 103 -7.54 0.41 -12.11
N ARG A 104 -7.07 1.49 -12.73
CA ARG A 104 -5.66 1.69 -13.08
C ARG A 104 -5.21 3.09 -12.63
N PRO A 105 -3.93 3.27 -12.26
CA PRO A 105 -3.42 4.57 -11.83
C PRO A 105 -3.56 5.65 -12.91
N SER A 106 -3.21 5.34 -14.16
CA SER A 106 -3.43 6.26 -15.28
C SER A 106 -3.57 5.51 -16.62
N PRO A 107 -4.07 6.18 -17.68
CA PRO A 107 -4.10 5.59 -19.02
C PRO A 107 -2.72 5.30 -19.62
N ASN A 108 -1.69 6.06 -19.22
CA ASN A 108 -0.31 5.89 -19.65
C ASN A 108 0.45 4.86 -18.80
N ASP A 109 -0.01 4.63 -17.57
CA ASP A 109 0.58 3.72 -16.61
C ASP A 109 -0.47 2.69 -16.17
N LEU A 110 -0.49 1.59 -16.90
CA LEU A 110 -1.38 0.47 -16.66
C LEU A 110 -0.91 -0.44 -15.53
N GLN A 111 0.13 -0.07 -14.75
CA GLN A 111 0.67 -0.88 -13.66
C GLN A 111 -0.46 -1.48 -12.81
N GLY A 112 -0.70 -2.76 -13.07
CA GLY A 112 -1.91 -3.47 -12.73
C GLY A 112 -1.61 -4.72 -11.92
N GLY A 113 -0.52 -4.69 -11.15
CA GLY A 113 -0.02 -5.80 -10.35
C GLY A 113 -0.57 -5.88 -8.94
N LEU A 114 -1.26 -4.85 -8.44
CA LEU A 114 -1.88 -4.85 -7.12
C LEU A 114 -3.41 -4.86 -7.23
N PRO A 115 -4.11 -5.73 -6.47
CA PRO A 115 -5.56 -5.73 -6.45
C PRO A 115 -6.09 -4.37 -5.96
N PRO A 116 -7.12 -3.78 -6.60
CA PRO A 116 -7.65 -2.44 -6.28
C PRO A 116 -8.38 -2.34 -4.93
N SER A 117 -8.16 -3.30 -4.04
CA SER A 117 -8.77 -3.38 -2.72
C SER A 117 -7.86 -4.13 -1.76
N ALA A 118 -6.59 -3.73 -1.65
CA ALA A 118 -5.93 -3.77 -0.36
C ALA A 118 -5.92 -2.33 0.14
N PRO A 119 -6.77 -1.93 1.11
CA PRO A 119 -6.53 -0.69 1.82
C PRO A 119 -5.07 -0.75 2.30
N TYR A 120 -4.26 0.21 1.87
CA TYR A 120 -2.84 0.36 2.20
C TYR A 120 -2.60 0.64 3.70
N SER A 121 -3.54 0.24 4.56
CA SER A 121 -3.64 0.60 5.97
C SER A 121 -4.34 -0.45 6.83
N LYS A 122 -4.82 -1.58 6.28
CA LYS A 122 -5.22 -2.69 7.15
C LYS A 122 -4.02 -3.61 7.31
N PRO A 123 -3.36 -3.67 8.48
CA PRO A 123 -2.43 -4.76 8.74
C PRO A 123 -3.17 -6.06 8.45
N PRO A 124 -2.51 -7.05 7.82
CA PRO A 124 -3.11 -8.36 7.56
C PRO A 124 -3.80 -8.83 8.84
N ASN A 125 -5.06 -9.28 8.77
CA ASN A 125 -5.78 -9.66 9.98
C ASN A 125 -4.89 -10.63 10.78
N PRO A 126 -4.54 -10.31 12.05
CA PRO A 126 -3.68 -11.19 12.82
C PRO A 126 -4.43 -12.50 13.06
N THR A 127 -3.78 -13.60 12.71
CA THR A 127 -4.31 -14.95 12.91
C THR A 127 -3.36 -15.73 13.79
N LEU A 128 -3.91 -16.58 14.64
CA LEU A 128 -3.08 -17.49 15.42
C LEU A 128 -2.54 -18.59 14.52
N LEU A 129 -1.34 -19.08 14.85
CA LEU A 129 -0.77 -20.26 14.21
C LEU A 129 -1.60 -21.48 14.59
N VAL A 130 -2.06 -22.18 13.56
CA VAL A 130 -2.68 -23.49 13.62
C VAL A 130 -1.59 -24.52 13.33
N ASP A 131 -1.36 -25.42 14.28
CA ASP A 131 -0.37 -26.48 14.19
C ASP A 131 -1.03 -27.84 14.47
N ALA A 132 -1.08 -28.69 13.45
CA ALA A 132 -1.68 -30.02 13.53
C ALA A 132 -0.86 -30.99 14.40
N THR A 133 0.41 -30.70 14.68
CA THR A 133 1.26 -31.59 15.49
C THR A 133 0.98 -31.51 16.99
N GLN A 134 0.30 -30.45 17.45
CA GLN A 134 -0.02 -30.23 18.87
C GLN A 134 -1.31 -30.93 19.31
N THR A 135 -2.01 -31.62 18.40
CA THR A 135 -3.31 -32.25 18.71
C THR A 135 -3.16 -33.59 19.43
N ASP A 136 -1.96 -34.20 19.43
CA ASP A 136 -1.70 -35.53 20.01
C ASP A 136 -0.93 -35.45 21.36
N ARG A 137 -1.66 -35.13 22.43
CA ARG A 137 -1.10 -35.11 23.81
C ARG A 137 -0.73 -36.54 24.25
N PRO A 138 0.42 -36.77 24.93
CA PRO A 138 1.26 -35.78 25.61
C PRO A 138 2.46 -35.26 24.81
N TYR A 139 2.58 -35.61 23.52
CA TYR A 139 3.72 -35.22 22.70
C TYR A 139 3.58 -33.77 22.19
N ASN A 140 4.68 -33.19 21.70
CA ASN A 140 4.70 -31.87 21.05
C ASN A 140 4.15 -30.70 21.91
N ILE A 141 4.38 -30.76 23.23
CA ILE A 141 4.07 -29.67 24.16
C ILE A 141 5.27 -28.73 24.24
N ASN A 142 5.06 -27.42 24.04
CA ASN A 142 6.11 -26.39 23.99
C ASN A 142 7.21 -26.64 22.93
N SER A 143 6.88 -27.33 21.84
CA SER A 143 7.77 -27.50 20.69
C SER A 143 7.63 -26.33 19.70
N TYR A 144 8.59 -26.23 18.77
CA TYR A 144 8.48 -25.31 17.65
C TYR A 144 7.30 -25.66 16.74
N PRO A 145 6.66 -24.65 16.11
CA PRO A 145 5.62 -24.90 15.11
C PRO A 145 6.15 -25.77 13.96
N ALA A 146 5.35 -26.73 13.52
CA ALA A 146 5.69 -27.56 12.37
C ALA A 146 5.69 -26.76 11.07
N PHE A 147 6.50 -27.21 10.10
CA PHE A 147 6.50 -26.66 8.76
C PHE A 147 5.16 -26.93 8.06
N ASP A 148 4.55 -25.89 7.50
CA ASP A 148 3.35 -25.96 6.67
C ASP A 148 3.69 -25.61 5.22
N ASN A 149 3.42 -26.53 4.29
CA ASN A 149 3.64 -26.32 2.85
C ASN A 149 2.42 -25.67 2.16
N SER A 150 1.33 -25.45 2.88
CA SER A 150 0.11 -24.87 2.33
C SER A 150 0.18 -23.33 2.27
N SER A 151 -0.61 -22.73 1.39
CA SER A 151 -0.75 -21.27 1.31
C SER A 151 -1.72 -20.68 2.34
N TYR A 152 -1.99 -21.38 3.44
CA TYR A 152 -3.04 -21.03 4.39
C TYR A 152 -2.87 -19.65 5.03
N TYR A 153 -1.62 -19.23 5.30
CA TYR A 153 -1.33 -17.91 5.91
C TYR A 153 -1.09 -16.78 4.91
N VAL A 154 -1.17 -17.03 3.60
CA VAL A 154 -0.90 -16.01 2.58
C VAL A 154 -1.92 -14.86 2.71
N GLY A 155 -1.40 -13.64 2.93
CA GLY A 155 -2.23 -12.44 3.11
C GLY A 155 -2.75 -12.23 4.54
N THR A 156 -2.29 -13.03 5.51
CA THR A 156 -2.53 -12.82 6.96
C THR A 156 -1.21 -12.52 7.68
N THR A 157 -1.26 -12.12 8.96
CA THR A 157 -0.07 -12.01 9.80
C THR A 157 -0.16 -13.03 10.91
N THR A 158 0.94 -13.76 11.11
CA THR A 158 1.10 -14.71 12.20
C THR A 158 1.98 -14.12 13.30
N PRO A 159 1.94 -14.68 14.52
CA PRO A 159 2.90 -14.32 15.57
C PRO A 159 4.37 -14.49 15.15
N LEU A 160 4.68 -15.46 14.28
CA LEU A 160 6.03 -15.67 13.75
C LEU A 160 6.46 -14.50 12.85
N ASP A 161 5.58 -14.03 11.96
CA ASP A 161 5.86 -12.84 11.13
C ASP A 161 6.12 -11.61 12.01
N GLY A 162 5.34 -11.46 13.09
CA GLY A 162 5.53 -10.39 14.06
C GLY A 162 6.84 -10.49 14.85
N MET A 163 7.36 -11.70 15.07
CA MET A 163 8.69 -11.90 15.66
C MET A 163 9.79 -11.52 14.65
N ASN A 164 9.66 -11.95 13.39
CA ASN A 164 10.62 -11.61 12.34
C ASN A 164 10.70 -10.09 12.13
N ALA A 165 9.54 -9.44 11.98
CA ALA A 165 9.50 -7.98 11.80
C ALA A 165 10.13 -7.21 12.97
N LYS A 166 10.00 -7.71 14.21
CA LYS A 166 10.66 -7.11 15.38
C LYS A 166 12.17 -7.32 15.36
N GLN A 167 12.63 -8.45 14.85
CA GLN A 167 14.05 -8.78 14.73
C GLN A 167 14.71 -8.00 13.59
N GLU A 168 14.07 -7.94 12.42
CA GLU A 168 14.48 -7.12 11.28
C GLU A 168 14.54 -5.63 11.62
N ALA A 169 13.66 -5.15 12.52
CA ALA A 169 13.68 -3.77 12.99
C ALA A 169 14.88 -3.44 13.91
N GLN A 170 15.65 -4.44 14.36
CA GLN A 170 16.88 -4.20 15.11
C GLN A 170 18.00 -3.71 14.19
N GLY A 171 19.05 -3.13 14.76
CA GLY A 171 20.17 -2.62 13.95
C GLY A 171 20.96 -3.72 13.23
N ILE A 172 21.13 -4.86 13.89
CA ILE A 172 21.82 -6.04 13.39
C ILE A 172 20.98 -7.26 13.77
N SER A 173 20.75 -8.15 12.81
CA SER A 173 20.04 -9.41 13.03
C SER A 173 21.00 -10.61 13.13
N PRO A 174 20.71 -11.61 13.97
CA PRO A 174 21.44 -12.87 13.97
C PRO A 174 21.00 -13.84 12.86
N ASP A 175 19.90 -13.56 12.16
CA ASP A 175 19.32 -14.45 11.15
C ASP A 175 19.91 -14.19 9.76
N PRO A 176 20.49 -15.21 9.10
CA PRO A 176 21.05 -15.10 7.76
C PRO A 176 20.04 -14.75 6.66
N MET A 177 18.75 -14.86 6.94
CA MET A 177 17.68 -14.50 6.01
C MET A 177 17.29 -13.03 6.08
N ASP A 178 17.72 -12.30 7.12
CA ASP A 178 17.36 -10.90 7.29
C ASP A 178 18.29 -9.97 6.48
N PRO A 179 17.77 -8.86 5.91
CA PRO A 179 18.60 -7.90 5.16
C PRO A 179 19.72 -7.25 5.96
N ASN A 180 19.56 -7.18 7.29
CA ASN A 180 20.51 -6.61 8.26
C ASN A 180 21.30 -7.69 9.01
N TRP A 181 21.48 -8.89 8.42
CA TRP A 181 22.24 -9.96 9.05
C TRP A 181 23.66 -9.52 9.43
N GLY A 182 24.02 -9.73 10.70
CA GLY A 182 25.33 -9.41 11.27
C GLY A 182 26.46 -10.34 10.85
N GLY A 183 26.17 -11.37 10.06
CA GLY A 183 27.14 -12.37 9.61
C GLY A 183 27.42 -13.47 10.65
N ALA A 184 28.19 -14.47 10.21
CA ALA A 184 28.47 -15.65 11.02
C ALA A 184 29.21 -15.35 12.33
N GLU A 185 30.13 -14.38 12.34
CA GLU A 185 30.87 -13.98 13.55
C GLU A 185 29.94 -13.39 14.61
N TYR A 186 28.97 -12.57 14.20
CA TYR A 186 27.96 -12.02 15.11
C TYR A 186 27.08 -13.12 15.70
N THR A 187 26.58 -14.04 14.86
CA THR A 187 25.79 -15.19 15.34
C THR A 187 26.61 -16.05 16.31
N GLN A 188 27.89 -16.30 16.04
CA GLN A 188 28.77 -17.05 16.94
C GLN A 188 28.95 -16.32 18.28
N SER A 189 29.09 -14.99 18.27
CA SER A 189 29.21 -14.21 19.52
C SER A 189 27.98 -14.35 20.42
N LEU A 190 26.78 -14.52 19.84
CA LEU A 190 25.54 -14.74 20.60
C LEU A 190 25.46 -16.16 21.15
N VAL A 191 25.97 -17.15 20.41
CA VAL A 191 26.13 -18.52 20.90
C VAL A 191 27.04 -18.52 22.12
N ASP A 192 28.20 -17.86 22.03
CA ASP A 192 29.18 -17.78 23.13
C ASP A 192 28.63 -17.02 24.36
N GLN A 193 27.75 -16.04 24.14
CA GLN A 193 27.03 -15.32 25.20
C GLN A 193 25.90 -16.14 25.85
N GLY A 194 25.59 -17.33 25.32
CA GLY A 194 24.54 -18.19 25.83
C GLY A 194 23.12 -17.80 25.42
N TYR A 195 22.96 -16.92 24.42
CA TYR A 195 21.64 -16.52 23.90
C TYR A 195 20.83 -17.73 23.42
N TYR A 196 21.52 -18.75 22.89
CA TYR A 196 20.93 -20.00 22.38
C TYR A 196 21.14 -21.21 23.30
N ALA A 197 21.44 -21.02 24.59
CA ALA A 197 21.75 -22.12 25.51
C ALA A 197 20.63 -23.18 25.61
N GLY A 198 19.37 -22.79 25.40
CA GLY A 198 18.22 -23.71 25.36
C GLY A 198 18.18 -24.65 24.15
N ASN A 199 18.99 -24.39 23.12
CA ASN A 199 19.03 -25.13 21.86
C ASN A 199 20.28 -26.01 21.72
N GLU A 200 21.12 -26.08 22.76
CA GLU A 200 22.33 -26.90 22.74
C GLU A 200 21.99 -28.39 22.80
N VAL A 201 22.46 -29.15 21.81
CA VAL A 201 22.23 -30.61 21.73
C VAL A 201 23.54 -31.33 22.03
N LYS A 202 23.55 -32.18 23.07
CA LYS A 202 24.69 -33.06 23.36
C LYS A 202 24.67 -34.26 22.43
N LEU A 203 25.46 -34.21 21.37
CA LEU A 203 25.69 -35.37 20.52
C LEU A 203 26.63 -36.33 21.25
N ARG A 204 26.18 -37.58 21.41
CA ARG A 204 27.04 -38.66 21.89
C ARG A 204 27.89 -39.13 20.72
N VAL A 205 29.19 -38.85 20.77
CA VAL A 205 30.20 -39.41 19.84
C VAL A 205 30.56 -40.81 20.28
#